data_AF-Q4A5Z6-F1
#
_entry.id   AF-Q4A5Z6-F1
#
_cell.length_a   1.000
_cell.length_b   1.000
_cell.length_c   1.000
_cell.angle_alpha   90.00
_cell.angle_beta   90.00
_cell.angle_gamma   90.00
#
_symmetry.space_group_name_H-M   'P 1'
#
loop_
_entity.id
_entity.type
_entity.pdbx_description
1 polymer ?
#
loop_
_entity_poly.entity_id
_entity_poly.type
_entity_poly.pdbx_seq_one_letter_code
_entity_poly.pdbx_strand_id
1 'polypeptide(L)'
;MNTKKEEVVSSPEATVEKKQTQSQTPIVSRDKLLEAGAYFGHKKQMWHPKMKEFIVPKRLNKNAHIIDIVKTQKYLEFAYSLVEKLAAKGVSFIFVGTKRQAKKTVKEAAERTNSLYVSERWLGGTLTNNSVIMKRVQKMNELDKKAEQGFKGYTKKEALLLQKQLDKLHQNLDGIKNMRRLPQVMIVTDLVEDKIAIQEAKKKKIKIIGIVDTNVDPTVIDFGIPANDDSSKSINLIVNILADAIAKTQGKKQMYAYQPDDKIVLSNPHELKKSEEASEVKAASTKEKLTEEASQ
;
A
#
# COMPACT_ATOMS: atom_id res chain seq x y z
N MET A 1 57.04 -39.81 45.29
CA MET A 1 56.01 -39.92 46.34
C MET A 1 55.08 -38.71 46.22
N ASN A 2 53.97 -38.95 45.51
CA ASN A 2 52.73 -38.15 45.41
C ASN A 2 52.20 -37.79 46.82
N THR A 3 51.46 -36.72 47.11
CA THR A 3 50.50 -35.92 46.33
C THR A 3 50.08 -34.74 47.24
N LYS A 4 50.22 -33.49 46.80
CA LYS A 4 49.54 -32.34 47.42
C LYS A 4 48.15 -32.24 46.78
N LYS A 5 47.10 -32.39 47.59
CA LYS A 5 45.70 -32.28 47.17
C LYS A 5 45.35 -30.83 46.88
N GLU A 6 44.79 -30.63 45.69
CA GLU A 6 44.28 -29.38 45.14
C GLU A 6 43.04 -28.90 45.91
N GLU A 7 43.03 -27.60 46.21
CA GLU A 7 41.85 -26.88 46.69
C GLU A 7 40.83 -26.72 45.56
N VAL A 8 39.66 -27.31 45.78
CA VAL A 8 38.49 -27.20 44.90
C VAL A 8 37.83 -25.84 45.16
N VAL A 9 38.11 -24.87 44.29
CA VAL A 9 37.38 -23.60 44.23
C VAL A 9 36.04 -23.86 43.52
N SER A 10 34.96 -23.93 44.31
CA SER A 10 33.59 -24.00 43.81
C SER A 10 33.20 -22.68 43.15
N SER A 11 33.22 -22.66 41.82
CA SER A 11 32.63 -21.60 41.00
C SER A 11 31.10 -21.56 41.18
N PRO A 12 30.49 -20.38 41.35
CA PRO A 12 29.05 -20.26 41.53
C PRO A 12 28.34 -20.60 40.22
N GLU A 13 27.35 -21.49 40.30
CA GLU A 13 26.41 -21.77 39.22
C GLU A 13 25.70 -20.48 38.82
N ALA A 14 26.09 -19.95 37.65
CA ALA A 14 25.37 -18.87 37.00
C ALA A 14 24.04 -19.44 36.46
N THR A 15 22.99 -19.32 37.26
CA THR A 15 21.61 -19.55 36.85
C THR A 15 21.25 -18.53 35.76
N VAL A 16 21.42 -18.92 34.50
CA VAL A 16 20.95 -18.14 33.34
C VAL A 16 19.44 -18.19 33.33
N GLU A 17 18.80 -17.17 33.90
CA GLU A 17 17.37 -16.90 33.77
C GLU A 17 17.00 -16.82 32.28
N LYS A 18 16.34 -17.86 31.78
CA LYS A 18 15.62 -17.82 30.51
C LYS A 18 14.49 -16.80 30.65
N LYS A 19 14.73 -15.56 30.23
CA LYS A 19 13.66 -14.59 29.93
C LYS A 19 12.70 -15.25 28.94
N GLN A 20 11.52 -15.62 29.43
CA GLN A 20 10.40 -16.04 28.59
C GLN A 20 10.08 -14.89 27.63
N THR A 21 10.49 -15.03 26.37
CA THR A 21 10.09 -14.14 25.28
C THR A 21 8.57 -14.24 25.17
N GLN A 22 7.84 -13.26 25.70
CA GLN A 22 6.41 -13.13 25.47
C GLN A 22 6.17 -13.16 23.95
N SER A 23 5.49 -14.21 23.46
CA SER A 23 5.18 -14.36 22.05
C SER A 23 4.20 -13.24 21.65
N GLN A 24 4.73 -12.11 21.17
CA GLN A 24 3.90 -11.07 20.60
C GLN A 24 3.12 -11.68 19.42
N THR A 25 1.81 -11.51 19.42
CA THR A 25 0.96 -11.99 18.34
C THR A 25 1.43 -11.35 17.03
N PRO A 26 1.77 -12.15 16.01
CA PRO A 26 2.21 -11.60 14.75
C PRO A 26 1.08 -10.79 14.11
N ILE A 27 1.43 -9.70 13.43
CA ILE A 27 0.45 -8.82 12.76
C ILE A 27 -0.33 -9.58 11.69
N VAL A 28 0.35 -10.49 11.01
CA VAL A 28 -0.17 -11.36 9.96
C VAL A 28 0.50 -12.72 10.08
N SER A 29 -0.25 -13.79 9.84
CA SER A 29 0.32 -15.14 9.81
C SER A 29 1.23 -15.31 8.59
N ARG A 30 2.19 -16.22 8.70
CA ARG A 30 3.07 -16.58 7.57
C ARG A 30 2.27 -17.24 6.45
N ASP A 31 1.26 -18.02 6.82
CA ASP A 31 0.40 -18.73 5.87
C ASP A 31 -0.41 -17.75 5.03
N LYS A 32 -0.88 -16.64 5.62
CA LYS A 32 -1.57 -15.59 4.87
C LYS A 32 -0.67 -14.84 3.89
N LEU A 33 0.60 -14.60 4.26
CA LEU A 33 1.60 -14.04 3.35
C LEU A 33 1.91 -14.99 2.18
N LEU A 34 1.91 -16.30 2.44
CA LEU A 34 2.06 -17.33 1.40
C LEU A 34 0.82 -17.39 0.49
N GLU A 35 -0.39 -17.36 1.05
CA GLU A 35 -1.67 -17.35 0.31
C GLU A 35 -1.80 -16.10 -0.59
N ALA A 36 -1.35 -14.94 -0.11
CA ALA A 36 -1.32 -13.70 -0.89
C ALA A 36 -0.29 -13.71 -2.04
N GLY A 37 0.64 -14.68 -2.04
CA GLY A 37 1.71 -14.78 -3.02
C GLY A 37 2.80 -13.72 -2.84
N ALA A 38 3.03 -13.25 -1.61
CA ALA A 38 4.04 -12.23 -1.30
C ALA A 38 5.49 -12.71 -1.52
N TYR A 39 5.71 -14.03 -1.59
CA TYR A 39 7.04 -14.64 -1.75
C TYR A 39 7.54 -14.68 -3.20
N PHE A 40 6.65 -14.49 -4.18
CA PHE A 40 7.04 -14.51 -5.59
C PHE A 40 7.81 -13.23 -5.92
N GLY A 41 9.02 -13.37 -6.44
CA GLY A 41 9.74 -12.26 -7.06
C GLY A 41 9.77 -12.38 -8.59
N HIS A 42 10.53 -11.48 -9.21
CA HIS A 42 10.76 -11.45 -10.64
C HIS A 42 11.74 -12.54 -11.12
N LYS A 43 11.85 -12.67 -12.45
CA LYS A 43 12.78 -13.58 -13.13
C LYS A 43 14.23 -13.27 -12.81
N LYS A 44 15.09 -14.29 -12.82
CA LYS A 44 16.55 -14.18 -12.54
C LYS A 44 17.28 -13.06 -13.29
N GLN A 45 16.86 -12.76 -14.52
CA GLN A 45 17.49 -11.75 -15.38
C GLN A 45 17.19 -10.30 -14.94
N MET A 46 16.09 -10.08 -14.21
CA MET A 46 15.66 -8.76 -13.75
C MET A 46 16.13 -8.44 -12.33
N TRP A 47 16.81 -9.39 -11.68
CA TRP A 47 17.19 -9.29 -10.29
C TRP A 47 18.27 -8.21 -10.04
N HIS A 48 18.06 -7.41 -9.01
CA HIS A 48 19.02 -6.43 -8.54
C HIS A 48 19.96 -7.02 -7.46
N PRO A 49 21.30 -6.98 -7.62
CA PRO A 49 22.24 -7.66 -6.74
C PRO A 49 22.11 -7.32 -5.24
N LYS A 50 21.72 -6.08 -4.91
CA LYS A 50 21.52 -5.65 -3.50
C LYS A 50 20.32 -6.33 -2.82
N MET A 51 19.41 -6.94 -3.57
CA MET A 51 18.30 -7.73 -3.00
C MET A 51 18.73 -9.13 -2.56
N LYS A 52 20.01 -9.50 -2.69
CA LYS A 52 20.55 -10.82 -2.32
C LYS A 52 20.15 -11.22 -0.89
N GLU A 53 20.15 -10.29 0.04
CA GLU A 53 19.86 -10.55 1.45
C GLU A 53 18.39 -10.92 1.68
N PHE A 54 17.46 -10.47 0.84
CA PHE A 54 16.03 -10.71 1.02
C PHE A 54 15.51 -11.94 0.28
N ILE A 55 16.37 -12.57 -0.53
CA ILE A 55 16.02 -13.70 -1.38
C ILE A 55 16.53 -14.99 -0.75
N VAL A 56 15.69 -16.03 -0.78
CA VAL A 56 16.07 -17.36 -0.29
C VAL A 56 17.11 -17.96 -1.24
N PRO A 57 18.32 -18.33 -0.75
CA PRO A 57 19.34 -18.91 -1.60
C PRO A 57 18.90 -20.27 -2.16
N LYS A 58 19.28 -20.55 -3.41
CA LYS A 58 19.09 -21.85 -4.10
C LYS A 58 17.63 -22.30 -4.27
N ARG A 59 16.63 -21.42 -4.08
CA ARG A 59 15.24 -21.71 -4.44
C ARG A 59 14.80 -20.81 -5.59
N LEU A 60 14.55 -21.42 -6.74
CA LEU A 60 13.97 -20.76 -7.90
C LEU A 60 12.68 -21.50 -8.25
N ASN A 61 11.58 -20.77 -8.42
CA ASN A 61 10.33 -21.32 -8.93
C ASN A 61 10.18 -20.89 -10.39
N LYS A 62 10.28 -21.81 -11.35
CA LYS A 62 10.16 -21.50 -12.80
C LYS A 62 11.02 -20.28 -13.22
N ASN A 63 12.27 -20.23 -12.76
CA ASN A 63 13.23 -19.15 -13.00
C ASN A 63 12.92 -17.79 -12.32
N ALA A 64 11.95 -17.74 -11.42
CA ALA A 64 11.69 -16.59 -10.55
C ALA A 64 12.36 -16.75 -9.18
N HIS A 65 12.83 -15.63 -8.62
CA HIS A 65 13.35 -15.59 -7.27
C HIS A 65 12.25 -15.76 -6.22
N ILE A 66 12.61 -16.33 -5.08
CA ILE A 66 11.72 -16.46 -3.92
C ILE A 66 12.19 -15.51 -2.82
N ILE A 67 11.31 -14.61 -2.41
CA ILE A 67 11.53 -13.67 -1.31
C ILE A 67 11.33 -14.42 0.02
N ASP A 68 12.19 -14.14 1.00
CA ASP A 68 12.11 -14.74 2.34
C ASP A 68 10.95 -14.14 3.15
N ILE A 69 9.85 -14.89 3.25
CA ILE A 69 8.65 -14.49 4.01
C ILE A 69 8.92 -14.23 5.49
N VAL A 70 9.94 -14.89 6.08
CA VAL A 70 10.29 -14.63 7.48
C VAL A 70 10.85 -13.21 7.62
N LYS A 71 11.61 -12.75 6.63
CA LYS A 71 12.07 -11.35 6.57
C LYS A 71 10.91 -10.42 6.24
N THR A 72 10.06 -10.76 5.27
CA THR A 72 8.86 -9.98 4.95
C THR A 72 8.01 -9.69 6.19
N GLN A 73 7.71 -10.71 6.99
CA GLN A 73 6.92 -10.55 8.22
C GLN A 73 7.59 -9.60 9.22
N LYS A 74 8.89 -9.78 9.50
CA LYS A 74 9.64 -8.91 10.43
C LYS A 74 9.70 -7.46 9.96
N TYR A 75 9.95 -7.24 8.67
CA TYR A 75 10.00 -5.90 8.10
C TYR A 75 8.61 -5.26 8.08
N LEU A 76 7.55 -6.02 7.83
CA LEU A 76 6.18 -5.55 7.90
C LEU A 76 5.77 -5.15 9.33
N GLU A 77 6.17 -5.93 10.34
CA GLU A 77 5.96 -5.60 11.75
C GLU A 77 6.65 -4.29 12.14
N PHE A 78 7.90 -4.11 11.72
CA PHE A 78 8.61 -2.86 11.95
C PHE A 78 7.98 -1.67 11.20
N ALA A 79 7.58 -1.86 9.94
CA ALA A 79 6.89 -0.82 9.17
C ALA A 79 5.58 -0.41 9.83
N TYR A 80 4.79 -1.37 10.30
CA TYR A 80 3.55 -1.12 11.01
C TYR A 80 3.79 -0.28 12.26
N SER A 81 4.75 -0.65 13.11
CA SER A 81 5.09 0.11 14.30
C SER A 81 5.60 1.53 13.97
N LEU A 82 6.39 1.67 12.90
CA LEU A 82 6.88 2.96 12.43
C LEU A 82 5.72 3.86 11.97
N VAL A 83 4.80 3.33 11.15
CA VAL A 83 3.63 4.06 10.66
C VAL A 83 2.70 4.43 11.81
N GLU A 84 2.45 3.54 12.76
CA GLU A 84 1.65 3.81 13.95
C GLU A 84 2.24 4.98 14.77
N LYS A 85 3.56 4.96 15.02
CA LYS A 85 4.26 6.04 15.74
C LYS A 85 4.19 7.39 14.99
N LEU A 86 4.30 7.37 13.66
CA LEU A 86 4.21 8.58 12.84
C LEU A 86 2.78 9.11 12.78
N ALA A 87 1.79 8.22 12.69
CA ALA A 87 0.38 8.59 12.69
C ALA A 87 -0.06 9.18 14.04
N ALA A 88 0.44 8.63 15.16
CA ALA A 88 0.22 9.19 16.50
C ALA A 88 0.77 10.62 16.66
N LYS A 89 1.79 11.01 15.89
CA LYS A 89 2.33 12.38 15.86
C LYS A 89 1.52 13.34 14.97
N GLY A 90 0.45 12.89 14.32
CA GLY A 90 -0.36 13.70 13.41
C GLY A 90 0.33 13.99 12.07
N VAL A 91 1.22 13.10 11.63
CA VAL A 91 1.92 13.20 10.35
C VAL A 91 0.97 12.94 9.18
N SER A 92 1.13 13.68 8.07
CA SER A 92 0.39 13.44 6.83
C SER A 92 1.06 12.38 5.95
N PHE A 93 0.24 11.43 5.49
CA PHE A 93 0.63 10.34 4.60
C PHE A 93 0.12 10.57 3.17
N ILE A 94 0.89 10.10 2.19
CA ILE A 94 0.44 9.94 0.81
C ILE A 94 0.68 8.50 0.36
N PHE A 95 -0.35 7.86 -0.18
CA PHE A 95 -0.25 6.53 -0.79
C PHE A 95 -0.06 6.66 -2.31
N VAL A 96 0.89 5.94 -2.86
CA VAL A 96 1.22 5.98 -4.28
C VAL A 96 1.23 4.56 -4.83
N GLY A 97 0.44 4.33 -5.86
CA GLY A 97 0.46 3.08 -6.61
C GLY A 97 -0.22 3.24 -7.95
N THR A 98 0.58 3.43 -8.99
CA THR A 98 0.12 3.64 -10.38
C THR A 98 -0.08 2.33 -11.14
N LYS A 99 0.49 1.23 -10.65
CA LYS A 99 0.36 -0.12 -11.19
C LYS A 99 -1.10 -0.59 -11.16
N ARG A 100 -1.55 -1.26 -12.23
CA ARG A 100 -2.97 -1.70 -12.40
C ARG A 100 -3.49 -2.54 -11.21
N GLN A 101 -2.62 -3.34 -10.60
CA GLN A 101 -2.92 -4.19 -9.46
C GLN A 101 -3.06 -3.41 -8.15
N ALA A 102 -2.41 -2.23 -8.04
CA ALA A 102 -2.38 -1.41 -6.84
C ALA A 102 -3.48 -0.34 -6.79
N LYS A 103 -3.95 0.15 -7.95
CA LYS A 103 -4.83 1.33 -8.04
C LYS A 103 -6.02 1.33 -7.09
N LYS A 104 -6.81 0.24 -7.11
CA LYS A 104 -8.04 0.12 -6.29
C LYS A 104 -7.71 0.06 -4.80
N THR A 105 -6.75 -0.80 -4.42
CA THR A 105 -6.29 -0.94 -3.04
C THR A 105 -5.77 0.38 -2.46
N VAL A 106 -4.94 1.10 -3.20
CA VAL A 106 -4.36 2.37 -2.74
C VAL A 106 -5.45 3.41 -2.52
N LYS A 107 -6.42 3.51 -3.44
CA LYS A 107 -7.55 4.42 -3.31
C LYS A 107 -8.40 4.09 -2.07
N GLU A 108 -8.82 2.83 -1.92
CA GLU A 108 -9.66 2.39 -0.78
C GLU A 108 -8.96 2.58 0.57
N ALA A 109 -7.67 2.24 0.66
CA ALA A 109 -6.88 2.39 1.87
C ALA A 109 -6.72 3.86 2.29
N ALA A 110 -6.53 4.75 1.31
CA ALA A 110 -6.39 6.17 1.56
C ALA A 110 -7.72 6.83 1.94
N GLU A 111 -8.81 6.50 1.25
CA GLU A 111 -10.16 6.96 1.59
C GLU A 111 -10.53 6.53 3.01
N ARG A 112 -10.27 5.26 3.35
CA ARG A 112 -10.50 4.73 4.70
C ARG A 112 -9.73 5.48 5.78
N THR A 113 -8.53 5.95 5.49
CA THR A 113 -7.65 6.65 6.46
C THR A 113 -7.72 8.18 6.34
N ASN A 114 -8.52 8.73 5.44
CA ASN A 114 -8.52 10.15 5.07
C ASN A 114 -7.11 10.67 4.69
N SER A 115 -6.28 9.81 4.10
CA SER A 115 -4.93 10.14 3.62
C SER A 115 -4.95 10.58 2.16
N LEU A 116 -3.86 11.21 1.70
CA LEU A 116 -3.72 11.57 0.30
C LEU A 116 -3.40 10.31 -0.54
N TYR A 117 -3.80 10.29 -1.81
CA TYR A 117 -3.44 9.18 -2.70
C TYR A 117 -3.18 9.59 -4.14
N VAL A 118 -2.43 8.75 -4.85
CA VAL A 118 -2.26 8.80 -6.31
C VAL A 118 -2.37 7.37 -6.84
N SER A 119 -3.47 7.06 -7.52
CA SER A 119 -3.78 5.73 -8.06
C SER A 119 -3.55 5.61 -9.57
N GLU A 120 -3.59 6.72 -10.31
CA GLU A 120 -3.51 6.68 -11.78
C GLU A 120 -2.09 6.92 -12.27
N ARG A 121 -1.70 8.20 -12.44
CA ARG A 121 -0.38 8.58 -12.91
C ARG A 121 0.20 9.63 -11.99
N TRP A 122 1.45 9.44 -11.58
CA TRP A 122 2.20 10.50 -10.91
C TRP A 122 2.52 11.64 -11.88
N LEU A 123 1.97 12.83 -11.62
CA LEU A 123 2.30 14.02 -12.38
C LEU A 123 3.63 14.59 -11.85
N GLY A 124 4.64 14.66 -12.73
CA GLY A 124 5.91 15.27 -12.37
C GLY A 124 5.71 16.70 -11.86
N GLY A 125 6.30 17.03 -10.72
CA GLY A 125 6.10 18.30 -10.04
C GLY A 125 5.09 18.25 -8.89
N THR A 126 4.44 17.11 -8.61
CA THR A 126 3.43 17.00 -7.54
C THR A 126 3.96 17.45 -6.18
N LEU A 127 5.21 17.13 -5.85
CA LEU A 127 5.82 17.55 -4.58
C LEU A 127 6.80 18.70 -4.80
N THR A 128 7.56 18.68 -5.90
CA THR A 128 8.61 19.66 -6.18
C THR A 128 8.06 21.02 -6.62
N ASN A 129 7.04 21.02 -7.46
CA ASN A 129 6.35 22.18 -8.01
C ASN A 129 4.85 22.16 -7.63
N ASN A 130 4.59 21.97 -6.34
CA ASN A 130 3.24 21.81 -5.82
C ASN A 130 2.33 23.01 -6.15
N SER A 131 2.87 24.23 -6.25
CA SER A 131 2.10 25.44 -6.56
C SER A 131 1.42 25.38 -7.91
N VAL A 132 2.07 24.82 -8.94
CA VAL A 132 1.48 24.62 -10.27
C VAL A 132 0.43 23.53 -10.26
N ILE A 133 0.64 22.47 -9.47
CA ILE A 133 -0.33 21.38 -9.33
C ILE A 133 -1.58 21.85 -8.59
N MET A 134 -1.43 22.69 -7.55
CA MET A 134 -2.58 23.31 -6.87
C MET A 134 -3.41 24.19 -7.78
N LYS A 135 -2.78 24.94 -8.71
CA LYS A 135 -3.52 25.69 -9.73
C LYS A 135 -4.37 24.77 -10.63
N ARG A 136 -3.91 23.54 -10.91
CA ARG A 136 -4.70 22.55 -11.65
C ARG A 136 -5.86 21.99 -10.83
N VAL A 137 -5.68 21.80 -9.52
CA VAL A 137 -6.77 21.41 -8.60
C VAL A 137 -7.82 22.53 -8.52
N GLN A 138 -7.40 23.80 -8.47
CA GLN A 138 -8.33 24.93 -8.54
C GLN A 138 -9.13 24.94 -9.85
N LYS A 139 -8.46 24.72 -10.98
CA LYS A 139 -9.12 24.59 -12.29
C LYS A 139 -10.10 23.40 -12.35
N MET A 140 -9.78 22.29 -11.69
CA MET A 140 -10.70 21.15 -11.57
C MET A 140 -11.98 21.56 -10.83
N ASN A 141 -11.85 22.21 -9.67
CA ASN A 141 -12.98 22.71 -8.90
C ASN A 141 -13.82 23.75 -9.68
N GLU A 142 -13.19 24.58 -10.52
CA GLU A 142 -13.90 25.50 -11.41
C GLU A 142 -14.69 24.76 -12.51
N LEU A 143 -14.11 23.71 -13.08
CA LEU A 143 -14.78 22.88 -14.07
C LEU A 143 -15.95 22.10 -13.46
N ASP A 144 -15.81 21.61 -12.22
CA ASP A 144 -16.91 20.96 -11.48
C ASP A 144 -18.11 21.90 -11.34
N LYS A 145 -17.89 23.14 -10.91
CA LYS A 145 -18.95 24.16 -10.83
C LYS A 145 -19.62 24.43 -12.19
N LYS A 146 -18.86 24.39 -13.28
CA LYS A 146 -19.41 24.55 -14.65
C LYS A 146 -20.19 23.32 -15.09
N ALA A 147 -19.74 22.13 -14.69
CA ALA A 147 -20.41 20.87 -14.99
C ALA A 147 -21.75 20.77 -14.25
N GLU A 148 -21.82 21.21 -12.98
CA GLU A 148 -23.07 21.33 -12.21
C GLU A 148 -24.10 22.24 -12.91
N GLN A 149 -23.63 23.29 -13.59
CA GLN A 149 -24.47 24.19 -14.38
C GLN A 149 -24.81 23.64 -15.78
N GLY A 150 -24.33 22.45 -16.15
CA GLY A 150 -24.54 21.83 -17.47
C GLY A 150 -23.77 22.49 -18.61
N PHE A 151 -22.64 23.14 -18.31
CA PHE A 151 -21.85 23.90 -19.29
C PHE A 151 -22.69 24.89 -20.12
N LYS A 152 -23.59 25.63 -19.46
CA LYS A 152 -24.37 26.70 -20.09
C LYS A 152 -23.47 27.68 -20.85
N GLY A 153 -23.81 27.93 -22.12
CA GLY A 153 -23.07 28.84 -23.01
C GLY A 153 -22.00 28.19 -23.89
N TYR A 154 -21.71 26.89 -23.72
CA TYR A 154 -20.78 26.16 -24.58
C TYR A 154 -21.52 25.36 -25.65
N THR A 155 -20.91 25.20 -26.82
CA THR A 155 -21.43 24.28 -27.85
C THR A 155 -21.34 22.83 -27.35
N LYS A 156 -22.16 21.92 -27.90
CA LYS A 156 -22.11 20.48 -27.52
C LYS A 156 -20.70 19.89 -27.64
N LYS A 157 -19.93 20.31 -28.66
CA LYS A 157 -18.54 19.88 -28.88
C LYS A 157 -17.61 20.41 -27.78
N GLU A 158 -17.74 21.67 -27.40
CA GLU A 158 -16.93 22.26 -26.32
C GLU A 158 -17.29 21.68 -24.96
N ALA A 159 -18.58 21.51 -24.67
CA ALA A 159 -19.05 20.86 -23.45
C ALA A 159 -18.45 19.44 -23.31
N LEU A 160 -18.44 18.66 -24.40
CA LEU A 160 -17.81 17.34 -24.41
C LEU A 160 -16.30 17.40 -24.17
N LEU A 161 -15.60 18.39 -24.72
CA LEU A 161 -14.15 18.57 -24.49
C LEU A 161 -13.85 18.97 -23.04
N LEU A 162 -14.68 19.85 -22.45
CA LEU A 162 -14.57 20.24 -21.04
C LEU A 162 -14.86 19.07 -20.11
N GLN A 163 -15.86 18.25 -20.41
CA GLN A 163 -16.16 17.04 -19.65
C GLN A 163 -14.98 16.05 -19.69
N LYS A 164 -14.42 15.77 -20.88
CA LYS A 164 -13.23 14.91 -21.00
C LYS A 164 -12.04 15.46 -20.23
N GLN A 165 -11.88 16.78 -20.20
CA GLN A 165 -10.84 17.42 -19.41
C GLN A 165 -11.08 17.25 -17.90
N LEU A 166 -12.32 17.44 -17.45
CA LEU A 166 -12.74 17.25 -16.06
C LEU A 166 -12.51 15.80 -15.62
N ASP A 167 -12.94 14.82 -16.42
CA ASP A 167 -12.76 13.40 -16.12
C ASP A 167 -11.27 13.06 -15.96
N LYS A 168 -10.41 13.59 -16.84
CA LYS A 168 -8.96 13.40 -16.77
C LYS A 168 -8.34 14.06 -15.53
N LEU A 169 -8.88 15.19 -15.09
CA LEU A 169 -8.41 15.85 -13.86
C LEU A 169 -8.81 15.04 -12.64
N HIS A 170 -10.08 14.60 -12.53
CA HIS A 170 -10.54 13.74 -11.44
C HIS A 170 -9.73 12.44 -11.35
N GLN A 171 -9.50 11.77 -12.47
CA GLN A 171 -8.70 10.55 -12.51
C GLN A 171 -7.31 10.73 -11.87
N ASN A 172 -6.64 11.86 -12.11
CA ASN A 172 -5.26 12.06 -11.67
C ASN A 172 -5.12 12.84 -10.35
N LEU A 173 -6.06 13.72 -10.01
CA LEU A 173 -5.91 14.72 -8.94
C LEU A 173 -6.87 14.53 -7.76
N ASP A 174 -7.86 13.64 -7.85
CA ASP A 174 -8.87 13.48 -6.79
C ASP A 174 -8.24 13.16 -5.42
N GLY A 175 -7.22 12.30 -5.39
CA GLY A 175 -6.54 11.93 -4.15
C GLY A 175 -5.62 13.01 -3.55
N ILE A 176 -5.34 14.09 -4.28
CA ILE A 176 -4.55 15.23 -3.77
C ILE A 176 -5.35 16.53 -3.67
N LYS A 177 -6.66 16.50 -3.94
CA LYS A 177 -7.52 17.69 -3.92
C LYS A 177 -7.51 18.44 -2.59
N ASN A 178 -7.38 17.71 -1.49
CA ASN A 178 -7.39 18.23 -0.12
C ASN A 178 -5.98 18.49 0.45
N MET A 179 -4.93 18.45 -0.38
CA MET A 179 -3.56 18.62 0.08
C MET A 179 -3.28 20.09 0.46
N ARG A 180 -3.33 20.42 1.76
CA ARG A 180 -2.99 21.76 2.28
C ARG A 180 -1.49 21.95 2.54
N ARG A 181 -0.82 20.88 2.98
CA ARG A 181 0.62 20.84 3.27
C ARG A 181 1.24 19.64 2.58
N LEU A 182 2.54 19.69 2.34
CA LEU A 182 3.25 18.53 1.78
C LEU A 182 3.12 17.33 2.74
N PRO A 183 2.94 16.10 2.22
CA PRO A 183 3.02 14.89 3.01
C PRO A 183 4.44 14.73 3.57
N GLN A 184 4.59 14.14 4.74
CA GLN A 184 5.92 13.89 5.34
C GLN A 184 6.35 12.42 5.17
N VAL A 185 5.38 11.53 4.93
CA VAL A 185 5.62 10.11 4.66
C VAL A 185 4.88 9.71 3.39
N MET A 186 5.59 9.02 2.50
CA MET A 186 5.06 8.44 1.27
C MET A 186 5.10 6.92 1.37
N ILE A 187 3.96 6.27 1.12
CA ILE A 187 3.83 4.82 1.05
C ILE A 187 3.71 4.44 -0.43
N VAL A 188 4.67 3.68 -0.96
CA VAL A 188 4.77 3.32 -2.39
C VAL A 188 4.60 1.82 -2.59
N THR A 189 3.81 1.42 -3.60
CA THR A 189 3.61 0.00 -3.93
C THR A 189 4.65 -0.58 -4.88
N ASP A 190 5.20 0.21 -5.80
CA ASP A 190 6.19 -0.24 -6.79
C ASP A 190 7.21 0.87 -7.03
N LEU A 191 8.50 0.60 -6.79
CA LEU A 191 9.56 1.61 -6.90
C LEU A 191 10.05 1.83 -8.34
N VAL A 192 9.79 0.88 -9.24
CA VAL A 192 10.21 0.96 -10.64
C VAL A 192 9.24 1.87 -11.40
N GLU A 193 7.94 1.62 -11.26
CA GLU A 193 6.89 2.41 -11.91
C GLU A 193 6.82 3.83 -11.32
N ASP A 194 6.92 3.98 -10.00
CA ASP A 194 6.77 5.26 -9.31
C ASP A 194 8.10 5.98 -9.04
N LYS A 195 9.12 5.74 -9.89
CA LYS A 195 10.47 6.33 -9.75
C LYS A 195 10.47 7.86 -9.65
N ILE A 196 9.61 8.54 -10.40
CA ILE A 196 9.50 10.01 -10.37
C ILE A 196 9.02 10.49 -9.00
N ALA A 197 8.02 9.83 -8.42
CA ALA A 197 7.50 10.16 -7.09
C ALA A 197 8.59 10.04 -6.03
N ILE A 198 9.38 8.97 -6.09
CA ILE A 198 10.50 8.71 -5.19
C ILE A 198 11.59 9.78 -5.31
N GLN A 199 11.95 10.16 -6.53
CA GLN A 199 12.94 11.22 -6.76
C GLN A 199 12.48 12.57 -6.20
N GLU A 200 11.20 12.92 -6.39
CA GLU A 200 10.64 14.14 -5.84
C GLU A 200 10.54 14.12 -4.31
N ALA A 201 10.12 13.00 -3.73
CA ALA A 201 10.05 12.79 -2.28
C ALA A 201 11.41 12.94 -1.63
N LYS A 202 12.46 12.35 -2.22
CA LYS A 202 13.85 12.53 -1.76
C LYS A 202 14.29 13.99 -1.77
N LYS A 203 14.02 14.72 -2.87
CA LYS A 203 14.35 16.15 -2.98
C LYS A 203 13.66 16.98 -1.91
N LYS A 204 12.45 16.61 -1.52
CA LYS A 204 11.66 17.27 -0.46
C LYS A 204 11.88 16.68 0.94
N LYS A 205 12.82 15.74 1.10
CA LYS A 205 13.14 15.05 2.37
C LYS A 205 11.93 14.35 3.01
N ILE A 206 10.99 13.88 2.18
CA ILE A 206 9.83 13.08 2.59
C ILE A 206 10.31 11.65 2.80
N LYS A 207 9.90 11.04 3.92
CA LYS A 207 10.27 9.65 4.25
C LYS A 207 9.49 8.67 3.39
N ILE A 208 10.17 7.67 2.88
CA ILE A 208 9.59 6.73 1.91
C ILE A 208 9.56 5.33 2.52
N ILE A 209 8.36 4.76 2.59
CA ILE A 209 8.09 3.38 3.00
C ILE A 209 7.45 2.67 1.81
N GLY A 210 7.82 1.43 1.50
CA GLY A 210 7.25 0.79 0.32
C GLY A 210 7.61 -0.66 0.15
N ILE A 211 6.95 -1.30 -0.80
CA ILE A 211 7.18 -2.71 -1.15
C ILE A 211 8.40 -2.79 -2.07
N VAL A 212 9.36 -3.63 -1.75
CA VAL A 212 10.56 -3.86 -2.58
C VAL A 212 10.55 -5.29 -3.12
N ASP A 213 10.39 -5.42 -4.44
CA ASP A 213 10.59 -6.67 -5.15
C ASP A 213 12.08 -6.83 -5.51
N THR A 214 12.43 -8.03 -5.98
CA THR A 214 13.74 -8.50 -6.38
C THR A 214 14.43 -7.66 -7.47
N ASN A 215 13.70 -6.92 -8.30
CA ASN A 215 14.24 -6.05 -9.35
C ASN A 215 14.60 -4.62 -8.88
N VAL A 216 14.39 -4.30 -7.60
CA VAL A 216 14.56 -2.96 -7.04
C VAL A 216 15.86 -2.83 -6.23
N ASP A 217 16.45 -1.64 -6.21
CA ASP A 217 17.52 -1.30 -5.26
C ASP A 217 16.91 -0.89 -3.89
N PRO A 218 17.07 -1.69 -2.82
CA PRO A 218 16.50 -1.39 -1.51
C PRO A 218 17.13 -0.15 -0.83
N THR A 219 18.27 0.34 -1.32
CA THR A 219 18.93 1.55 -0.78
C THR A 219 18.27 2.85 -1.28
N VAL A 220 17.36 2.75 -2.25
CA VAL A 220 16.65 3.91 -2.79
C VAL A 220 15.53 4.37 -1.84
N ILE A 221 15.11 3.57 -0.86
CA ILE A 221 14.00 3.88 0.03
C ILE A 221 14.48 3.99 1.48
N ASP A 222 13.78 4.75 2.35
CA ASP A 222 14.14 4.82 3.77
C ASP A 222 13.80 3.49 4.48
N PHE A 223 12.69 2.85 4.10
CA PHE A 223 12.29 1.56 4.64
C PHE A 223 11.56 0.69 3.58
N GLY A 224 12.16 -0.44 3.20
CA GLY A 224 11.61 -1.37 2.22
C GLY A 224 11.04 -2.64 2.85
N ILE A 225 9.80 -3.00 2.52
CA ILE A 225 9.17 -4.28 2.89
C ILE A 225 9.40 -5.26 1.74
N PRO A 226 10.21 -6.31 1.90
CA PRO A 226 10.50 -7.24 0.82
C PRO A 226 9.27 -8.08 0.51
N ALA A 227 8.61 -7.86 -0.63
CA ALA A 227 7.43 -8.61 -1.05
C ALA A 227 7.16 -8.42 -2.54
N ASN A 228 6.25 -9.25 -3.06
CA ASN A 228 5.74 -9.19 -4.43
C ASN A 228 4.90 -7.93 -4.69
N ASP A 229 5.28 -7.14 -5.69
CA ASP A 229 4.54 -5.95 -6.14
C ASP A 229 3.65 -6.22 -7.39
N ASP A 230 3.68 -7.43 -7.97
CA ASP A 230 2.85 -7.83 -9.12
C ASP A 230 1.51 -8.43 -8.69
N SER A 231 1.46 -9.08 -7.52
CA SER A 231 0.24 -9.70 -7.00
C SER A 231 -0.68 -8.67 -6.36
N SER A 232 -1.90 -8.54 -6.89
CA SER A 232 -2.94 -7.71 -6.29
C SER A 232 -3.26 -8.11 -4.85
N LYS A 233 -3.23 -9.42 -4.54
CA LYS A 233 -3.46 -9.94 -3.18
C LYS A 233 -2.33 -9.54 -2.22
N SER A 234 -1.07 -9.59 -2.67
CA SER A 234 0.10 -9.18 -1.90
C SER A 234 0.05 -7.68 -1.58
N ILE A 235 -0.16 -6.85 -2.61
CA ILE A 235 -0.31 -5.40 -2.44
C ILE A 235 -1.47 -5.08 -1.50
N ASN A 236 -2.63 -5.74 -1.70
CA ASN A 236 -3.81 -5.53 -0.85
C ASN A 236 -3.51 -5.77 0.62
N LEU A 237 -2.93 -6.93 0.93
CA LEU A 237 -2.59 -7.31 2.29
C LEU A 237 -1.64 -6.30 2.94
N ILE A 238 -0.53 -5.97 2.28
CA ILE A 238 0.51 -5.10 2.85
C ILE A 238 0.00 -3.66 3.02
N VAL A 239 -0.62 -3.09 1.98
CA VAL A 239 -1.12 -1.71 2.02
C VAL A 239 -2.22 -1.56 3.07
N ASN A 240 -3.13 -2.53 3.17
CA ASN A 240 -4.19 -2.47 4.18
C ASN A 240 -3.67 -2.65 5.61
N ILE A 241 -2.63 -3.46 5.83
CA ILE A 241 -1.96 -3.56 7.13
C ILE A 241 -1.34 -2.21 7.52
N LEU A 242 -0.66 -1.52 6.59
CA LEU A 242 -0.11 -0.18 6.86
C LEU A 242 -1.21 0.87 7.09
N ALA A 243 -2.31 0.79 6.34
CA ALA A 243 -3.46 1.66 6.54
C ALA A 243 -4.19 1.37 7.86
N ASP A 244 -4.17 0.12 8.35
CA ASP A 244 -4.67 -0.23 9.68
C ASP A 244 -3.86 0.42 10.81
N ALA A 245 -2.55 0.57 10.63
CA ALA A 245 -1.71 1.30 11.59
C ALA A 245 -2.17 2.77 11.73
N ILE A 246 -2.50 3.43 10.61
CA ILE A 246 -3.03 4.79 10.60
C ILE A 246 -4.45 4.82 11.16
N ALA A 247 -5.31 3.90 10.72
CA ALA A 247 -6.70 3.81 11.15
C ALA A 247 -6.83 3.59 12.67
N LYS A 248 -5.97 2.75 13.26
CA LYS A 248 -5.91 2.51 14.70
C LYS A 248 -5.72 3.81 15.49
N THR A 249 -4.79 4.67 15.05
CA THR A 249 -4.54 5.97 15.71
C THR A 249 -5.70 6.96 15.58
N GLN A 250 -6.58 6.76 14.59
CA GLN A 250 -7.81 7.52 14.39
C GLN A 250 -9.02 6.92 15.12
N GLY A 251 -8.83 5.82 15.88
CA GLY A 251 -9.92 5.09 16.55
C GLY A 251 -10.80 4.25 15.61
N LYS A 252 -10.36 4.01 14.37
CA LYS A 252 -11.08 3.17 13.40
C LYS A 252 -10.71 1.70 13.57
N LYS A 253 -11.62 0.81 13.18
CA LYS A 253 -11.43 -0.65 13.25
C LYS A 253 -10.33 -1.11 12.29
N GLN A 254 -9.45 -1.99 12.78
CA GLN A 254 -8.45 -2.70 11.98
C GLN A 254 -9.12 -3.85 11.21
N MET A 255 -8.75 -4.02 9.95
CA MET A 255 -9.38 -4.99 9.04
C MET A 255 -8.49 -6.21 8.75
N TYR A 256 -7.18 -6.04 8.79
CA TYR A 256 -6.17 -7.04 8.43
C TYR A 256 -5.17 -7.25 9.57
N ALA A 257 -4.67 -6.17 10.17
CA ALA A 257 -3.68 -6.28 11.24
C ALA A 257 -4.28 -6.95 12.49
N TYR A 258 -3.58 -7.95 13.04
CA TYR A 258 -3.97 -8.73 14.21
C TYR A 258 -5.32 -9.45 14.09
N GLN A 259 -5.87 -9.57 12.88
CA GLN A 259 -7.07 -10.35 12.63
C GLN A 259 -6.72 -11.83 12.44
N PRO A 260 -7.60 -12.76 12.87
CA PRO A 260 -7.46 -14.17 12.51
C PRO A 260 -7.55 -14.34 10.99
N ASP A 261 -6.85 -15.33 10.46
CA ASP A 261 -6.70 -15.56 9.02
C ASP A 261 -8.04 -15.72 8.28
N ASP A 262 -9.07 -16.24 8.96
CA ASP A 262 -10.42 -16.42 8.45
C ASP A 262 -11.14 -15.11 8.11
N LYS A 263 -10.81 -14.02 8.82
CA LYS A 263 -11.40 -12.69 8.58
C LYS A 263 -10.69 -11.93 7.47
N ILE A 264 -9.47 -12.34 7.12
CA ILE A 264 -8.66 -11.66 6.10
C ILE A 264 -9.08 -12.21 4.74
N VAL A 265 -9.98 -11.50 4.08
CA VAL A 265 -10.45 -11.87 2.74
C VAL A 265 -9.46 -11.35 1.69
N LEU A 266 -8.69 -12.26 1.09
CA LEU A 266 -7.80 -11.95 -0.05
C LEU A 266 -8.58 -11.98 -1.36
N SER A 267 -9.63 -11.16 -1.46
CA SER A 267 -10.36 -10.99 -2.71
C SER A 267 -9.54 -10.15 -3.67
N ASN A 268 -9.53 -10.55 -4.94
CA ASN A 268 -8.97 -9.73 -5.99
C ASN A 268 -9.85 -8.47 -6.11
N PRO A 269 -9.34 -7.24 -5.91
CA PRO A 269 -10.18 -6.05 -5.94
C PRO A 269 -10.94 -5.88 -7.26
N HIS A 270 -10.37 -6.40 -8.36
CA HIS A 270 -11.00 -6.44 -9.69
C HIS A 270 -12.21 -7.38 -9.78
N GLU A 271 -12.26 -8.45 -8.99
CA GLU A 271 -13.40 -9.37 -8.95
C GLU A 271 -14.56 -8.78 -8.15
N LEU A 272 -14.28 -8.06 -7.04
CA LEU A 272 -15.31 -7.41 -6.23
C LEU A 272 -16.15 -6.40 -7.02
N LYS A 273 -15.50 -5.58 -7.87
CA LYS A 273 -16.24 -4.62 -8.72
C LYS A 273 -17.12 -5.31 -9.75
N LYS A 274 -16.61 -6.38 -10.38
CA LYS A 274 -17.41 -7.17 -11.32
C LYS A 274 -18.60 -7.84 -10.63
N SER A 275 -18.43 -8.35 -9.41
CA SER A 275 -19.54 -8.93 -8.66
C SER A 275 -20.55 -7.88 -8.19
N GLU A 276 -20.08 -6.71 -7.76
CA GLU A 276 -20.94 -5.57 -7.35
C GLU A 276 -21.73 -5.05 -8.55
N GLU A 277 -21.07 -4.72 -9.66
CA GLU A 277 -21.71 -4.29 -10.91
C GLU A 277 -22.70 -5.36 -11.43
N ALA A 278 -22.33 -6.65 -11.40
CA ALA A 278 -23.25 -7.72 -11.81
C ALA A 278 -24.45 -7.87 -10.86
N SER A 279 -24.28 -7.62 -9.56
CA SER A 279 -25.37 -7.65 -8.58
C SER A 279 -26.31 -6.45 -8.72
N GLU A 280 -25.77 -5.27 -9.01
CA GLU A 280 -26.57 -4.06 -9.28
C GLU A 280 -27.36 -4.19 -10.57
N VAL A 281 -26.76 -4.72 -11.64
CA VAL A 281 -27.47 -4.98 -12.92
C VAL A 281 -28.58 -6.01 -12.73
N LYS A 282 -28.35 -7.08 -11.96
CA LYS A 282 -29.41 -8.04 -11.62
C LYS A 282 -30.52 -7.40 -10.80
N ALA A 283 -30.18 -6.64 -9.76
CA ALA A 283 -31.15 -5.95 -8.91
C ALA A 283 -31.99 -4.91 -9.70
N ALA A 284 -31.39 -4.21 -10.66
CA ALA A 284 -32.08 -3.32 -11.57
C ALA A 284 -33.06 -4.10 -12.48
N SER A 285 -32.62 -5.20 -13.08
CA SER A 285 -33.50 -6.02 -13.95
C SER A 285 -34.68 -6.65 -13.20
N THR A 286 -34.49 -7.06 -11.94
CA THR A 286 -35.57 -7.62 -11.11
C THR A 286 -36.57 -6.54 -10.74
N LYS A 287 -36.12 -5.30 -10.47
CA LYS A 287 -37.02 -4.16 -10.22
C LYS A 287 -37.83 -3.81 -11.46
N GLU A 288 -37.21 -3.80 -12.65
CA GLU A 288 -37.93 -3.54 -13.91
C GLU A 288 -39.01 -4.60 -14.18
N LYS A 289 -38.70 -5.89 -13.98
CA LYS A 289 -39.69 -6.98 -14.13
C LYS A 289 -40.86 -6.85 -13.14
N LEU A 290 -40.59 -6.52 -11.87
CA LEU A 290 -41.63 -6.32 -10.87
C LEU A 290 -42.51 -5.09 -11.17
N THR A 291 -41.95 -4.05 -11.80
CA THR A 291 -42.75 -2.88 -12.23
C THR A 291 -43.59 -3.15 -13.47
N GLU A 292 -43.12 -4.01 -14.39
CA GLU A 292 -43.92 -4.44 -15.55
C GLU A 292 -45.07 -5.37 -15.15
N GLU A 293 -44.84 -6.31 -14.23
CA GLU A 293 -45.89 -7.20 -13.71
C GLU A 293 -46.95 -6.46 -12.87
N ALA A 294 -46.60 -5.36 -12.21
CA ALA A 294 -47.55 -4.54 -11.44
C ALA A 294 -48.37 -3.57 -12.30
N SER A 295 -48.04 -3.42 -13.59
CA SER A 295 -48.70 -2.50 -14.54
C SER A 295 -49.61 -3.21 -15.56
N GLN A 296 -49.72 -4.55 -15.50
CA GLN A 296 -50.64 -5.39 -16.27
C GLN A 296 -51.81 -5.86 -15.39
#